data_AF-A0A0K2V9Y6-F1
#
_entry.id   AF-A0A0K2V9Y6-F1
#
_cell.length_a   1.000
_cell.length_b   1.000
_cell.length_c   1.000
_cell.angle_alpha   90.00
_cell.angle_beta   90.00
_cell.angle_gamma   90.00
#
_symmetry.space_group_name_H-M   'P 1'
#
loop_
_entity.id
_entity.type
_entity.pdbx_description
1 polymer ?
#
loop_
_entity_poly.entity_id
_entity_poly.type
_entity_poly.pdbx_seq_one_letter_code
_entity_poly.pdbx_strand_id
1 'polypeptide(L)'
;GSSKESCFDAAFQYTCPKSCGICDAKCRDNNGACYRDGVEECFLPHIAKDCPKTCAGCDECEDLISIEFCELYQNRCNTDTPIRYSCRKTCGLCKSDCNNAYYDDAVCEEYKARNT
;
A
#
# COMPACT_ATOMS: atom_id res chain seq x y z
N GLY A 1 -15.04 -7.95 18.35
CA GLY A 1 -14.90 -8.57 17.02
C GLY A 1 -14.47 -7.49 16.06
N SER A 2 -13.32 -7.64 15.41
CA SER A 2 -12.93 -6.78 14.29
C SER A 2 -13.28 -7.51 13.00
N SER A 3 -13.93 -6.84 12.05
CA SER A 3 -14.23 -7.45 10.76
C SER A 3 -12.92 -7.61 9.96
N LYS A 4 -12.85 -8.65 9.12
CA LYS A 4 -11.68 -8.89 8.26
C LYS A 4 -11.36 -7.70 7.35
N GLU A 5 -12.37 -6.90 7.01
CA GLU A 5 -12.23 -5.67 6.21
C GLU A 5 -11.42 -4.58 6.90
N SER A 6 -11.32 -4.61 8.24
CA SER A 6 -10.45 -3.66 8.96
C SER A 6 -9.00 -3.77 8.50
N CYS A 7 -8.56 -4.93 7.99
CA CYS A 7 -7.21 -5.09 7.46
C CYS A 7 -6.94 -4.34 6.16
N PHE A 8 -7.93 -3.67 5.55
CA PHE A 8 -7.69 -2.72 4.46
C PHE A 8 -7.42 -1.29 4.95
N ASP A 9 -7.69 -1.00 6.23
CA ASP A 9 -7.32 0.28 6.82
C ASP A 9 -5.86 0.28 7.27
N ALA A 10 -5.07 1.24 6.80
CA ALA A 10 -3.63 1.33 7.10
C ALA A 10 -3.36 1.51 8.61
N ALA A 11 -4.20 2.26 9.32
CA ALA A 11 -4.04 2.45 10.76
C ALA A 11 -4.30 1.15 11.54
N PHE A 12 -5.28 0.36 11.09
CA PHE A 12 -5.55 -0.96 11.65
C PHE A 12 -4.45 -1.97 11.30
N GLN A 13 -3.93 -1.98 10.07
CA GLN A 13 -2.77 -2.81 9.70
C GLN A 13 -1.58 -2.55 10.61
N TYR A 14 -1.28 -1.28 10.87
CA TYR A 14 -0.21 -0.86 11.77
C TYR A 14 -0.46 -1.29 13.23
N THR A 15 -1.71 -1.13 13.70
CA THR A 15 -2.07 -1.43 15.10
C THR A 15 -2.20 -2.94 15.35
N CYS A 16 -2.63 -3.71 14.36
CA CYS A 16 -2.91 -5.14 14.46
C CYS A 16 -2.20 -5.97 13.37
N PRO A 17 -0.85 -5.88 13.28
CA PRO A 17 -0.11 -6.41 12.13
C PRO A 17 -0.19 -7.93 12.04
N LYS A 18 -0.12 -8.63 13.18
CA LYS A 18 -0.26 -10.10 13.23
C LYS A 18 -1.63 -10.56 12.75
N SER A 19 -2.69 -9.87 13.15
CA SER A 19 -4.07 -10.23 12.79
C SER A 19 -4.32 -10.10 11.29
N CYS A 20 -3.63 -9.15 10.64
CA CYS A 20 -3.75 -8.92 9.21
C CYS A 20 -2.74 -9.72 8.38
N GLY A 21 -1.76 -10.39 9.00
CA GLY A 21 -0.70 -11.11 8.29
C GLY A 21 0.43 -10.22 7.74
N ILE A 22 0.44 -8.92 8.07
CA ILE A 22 1.44 -7.97 7.55
C ILE A 22 2.84 -8.17 8.15
N CYS A 23 2.95 -8.99 9.19
CA CYS A 23 4.25 -9.32 9.80
C CYS A 23 5.21 -9.98 8.79
N ASP A 24 4.67 -10.69 7.80
CA ASP A 24 5.42 -11.43 6.80
C ASP A 24 5.73 -10.61 5.53
N ALA A 25 5.09 -9.43 5.38
CA ALA A 25 5.34 -8.52 4.27
C ALA A 25 6.75 -7.91 4.38
N LYS A 26 7.50 -7.94 3.27
CA LYS A 26 8.87 -7.39 3.18
C LYS A 26 8.87 -5.87 3.04
N CYS A 27 7.86 -5.32 2.39
CA CYS A 27 7.73 -3.92 2.06
C CYS A 27 6.39 -3.42 2.55
N ARG A 28 6.41 -2.76 3.72
CA ARG A 28 5.22 -2.24 4.39
C ARG A 28 5.50 -0.88 4.99
N ASP A 29 4.44 -0.11 5.21
CA ASP A 29 4.53 1.11 6.00
C ASP A 29 4.69 0.81 7.49
N ASN A 30 5.47 1.66 8.15
CA ASN A 30 5.76 1.59 9.58
C ASN A 30 4.95 2.61 10.38
N ASN A 31 3.95 3.25 9.75
CA ASN A 31 3.08 4.23 10.37
C ASN A 31 1.66 4.12 9.79
N GLY A 32 0.66 4.14 10.66
CA GLY A 32 -0.77 4.10 10.26
C GLY A 32 -1.29 5.39 9.61
N ALA A 33 -0.49 6.45 9.54
CA ALA A 33 -0.84 7.72 8.92
C ALA A 33 -0.50 7.81 7.42
N CYS A 34 0.31 6.89 6.87
CA CYS A 34 0.85 7.00 5.52
C CYS A 34 -0.20 7.18 4.41
N TYR A 35 -1.41 6.67 4.59
CA TYR A 35 -2.50 6.81 3.61
C TYR A 35 -3.19 8.19 3.61
N ARG A 36 -2.90 9.04 4.60
CA ARG A 36 -3.52 10.36 4.78
C ARG A 36 -2.65 11.52 4.30
N ASP A 37 -1.38 11.25 4.04
CA ASP A 37 -0.37 12.27 3.78
C ASP A 37 -0.24 12.48 2.26
N GLY A 38 -0.05 13.72 1.83
CA GLY A 38 0.06 14.06 0.41
C GLY A 38 1.35 13.52 -0.21
N VAL A 39 1.39 13.36 -1.53
CA VAL A 39 2.58 12.88 -2.26
C VAL A 39 3.82 13.75 -2.01
N GLU A 40 3.60 15.06 -1.86
CA GLU A 40 4.61 16.06 -1.49
C GLU A 40 5.33 15.72 -0.18
N GLU A 41 4.64 15.06 0.75
CA GLU A 41 5.21 14.70 2.06
C GLU A 41 6.19 13.55 1.93
N CYS A 42 6.09 12.72 0.89
CA CYS A 42 7.07 11.69 0.63
C CYS A 42 8.48 12.23 0.28
N PHE A 43 8.61 13.54 0.02
CA PHE A 43 9.92 14.19 -0.11
C PHE A 43 10.50 14.65 1.25
N LEU A 44 9.73 14.53 2.34
CA LEU A 44 10.22 14.73 3.70
C LEU A 44 10.90 13.43 4.17
N PRO A 45 12.18 13.45 4.59
CA PRO A 45 12.92 12.24 4.90
C PRO A 45 12.31 11.35 5.99
N HIS A 46 11.60 11.93 6.94
CA HIS A 46 10.94 11.18 8.02
C HIS A 46 9.71 10.43 7.51
N ILE A 47 8.89 11.06 6.67
CA ILE A 47 7.72 10.42 6.04
C ILE A 47 8.19 9.33 5.08
N ALA A 48 9.18 9.59 4.23
CA ALA A 48 9.74 8.58 3.32
C ALA A 48 10.24 7.32 4.05
N LYS A 49 10.81 7.50 5.24
CA LYS A 49 11.31 6.41 6.09
C LYS A 49 10.18 5.64 6.79
N ASP A 50 9.16 6.34 7.25
CA ASP A 50 8.03 5.75 7.97
C ASP A 50 7.01 5.12 7.02
N CYS A 51 6.96 5.61 5.78
CA CYS A 51 6.00 5.24 4.75
C CYS A 51 6.68 4.68 3.48
N PRO A 52 7.63 3.72 3.58
CA PRO A 52 8.42 3.29 2.43
C PRO A 52 7.58 2.60 1.35
N LYS A 53 6.41 2.03 1.66
CA LYS A 53 5.53 1.45 0.64
C LYS A 53 4.71 2.53 -0.04
N THR A 54 4.07 3.41 0.74
CA THR A 54 3.28 4.52 0.19
C THR A 54 4.15 5.46 -0.65
N CYS A 55 5.34 5.78 -0.17
CA CYS A 55 6.29 6.67 -0.82
C CYS A 55 7.25 5.96 -1.80
N ALA A 56 6.92 4.73 -2.24
CA ALA A 56 7.70 3.96 -3.20
C ALA A 56 9.22 3.82 -2.87
N GLY A 57 9.58 3.92 -1.59
CA GLY A 57 10.95 3.70 -1.09
C GLY A 57 11.33 2.21 -1.01
N CYS A 58 10.35 1.30 -1.06
CA CYS A 58 10.55 -0.11 -1.34
C CYS A 58 9.54 -0.60 -2.38
N ASP A 59 9.95 -1.52 -3.25
CA ASP A 59 9.07 -2.07 -4.29
C ASP A 59 9.12 -3.60 -4.36
N GLU A 60 8.41 -4.24 -3.44
CA GLU A 60 8.13 -5.67 -3.49
C GLU A 60 6.72 -5.92 -4.05
N CYS A 61 6.63 -6.85 -4.99
CA CYS A 61 5.36 -7.38 -5.48
C CYS A 61 4.85 -8.46 -4.52
N GLU A 62 4.03 -8.05 -3.56
CA GLU A 62 3.40 -8.93 -2.58
C GLU A 62 2.01 -8.42 -2.22
N ASP A 63 1.23 -9.29 -1.58
CA ASP A 63 0.06 -8.86 -0.83
C ASP A 63 0.53 -8.56 0.60
N LEU A 64 0.15 -7.40 1.12
CA LEU A 64 0.52 -6.94 2.45
C LEU A 64 -0.24 -7.68 3.54
N ILE A 65 -1.43 -8.18 3.22
CA ILE A 65 -2.29 -8.90 4.13
C ILE A 65 -2.44 -10.36 3.69
N SER A 66 -3.07 -11.17 4.52
CA SER A 66 -3.36 -12.58 4.20
C SER A 66 -3.98 -12.72 2.79
N ILE A 67 -3.43 -13.63 1.99
CA ILE A 67 -3.91 -13.95 0.64
C ILE A 67 -5.38 -14.34 0.63
N GLU A 68 -5.88 -15.00 1.68
CA GLU A 68 -7.29 -15.36 1.83
C GLU A 68 -8.20 -14.11 1.80
N PHE A 69 -7.72 -12.98 2.33
CA PHE A 69 -8.48 -11.74 2.28
C PHE A 69 -8.41 -11.13 0.89
N CYS A 70 -7.24 -11.15 0.25
CA CYS A 70 -7.08 -10.60 -1.08
C CYS A 70 -7.93 -11.34 -2.14
N GLU A 71 -7.98 -12.66 -2.08
CA GLU A 71 -8.81 -13.48 -2.98
C GLU A 71 -10.30 -13.19 -2.76
N LEU A 72 -10.74 -13.00 -1.52
CA LEU A 72 -12.14 -12.71 -1.19
C LEU A 72 -12.64 -11.38 -1.79
N TYR A 73 -11.78 -10.38 -1.89
CA TYR A 73 -12.14 -9.04 -2.37
C TYR A 73 -11.53 -8.65 -3.71
N GLN A 74 -11.05 -9.63 -4.50
CA GLN A 74 -10.40 -9.40 -5.79
C GLN A 74 -11.30 -8.63 -6.77
N ASN A 75 -12.63 -8.78 -6.68
CA ASN A 75 -13.58 -8.05 -7.52
C ASN A 75 -13.57 -6.53 -7.31
N ARG A 76 -12.97 -6.04 -6.22
CA ARG A 76 -12.85 -4.62 -5.87
C ARG A 76 -11.51 -4.00 -6.27
N CYS A 77 -10.57 -4.77 -6.82
CA CYS A 77 -9.26 -4.27 -7.28
C CYS A 77 -9.36 -3.08 -8.25
N ASN A 78 -10.46 -2.94 -8.98
CA ASN A 78 -10.65 -1.86 -9.95
C ASN A 78 -11.41 -0.65 -9.40
N THR A 79 -11.81 -0.67 -8.13
CA THR A 79 -12.67 0.38 -7.54
C THR A 79 -12.24 0.80 -6.14
N ASP A 80 -11.37 0.04 -5.49
CA ASP A 80 -11.04 0.21 -4.08
C ASP A 80 -9.53 0.34 -3.87
N THR A 81 -9.09 1.56 -3.61
CA THR A 81 -7.68 1.91 -3.40
C THR A 81 -7.06 1.15 -2.22
N PRO A 82 -7.71 1.06 -1.04
CA PRO A 82 -7.23 0.20 0.06
C PRO A 82 -6.94 -1.25 -0.36
N ILE A 83 -7.82 -1.86 -1.15
CA ILE A 83 -7.61 -3.23 -1.65
C ILE A 83 -6.46 -3.27 -2.65
N ARG A 84 -6.37 -2.31 -3.57
CA ARG A 84 -5.25 -2.22 -4.52
C ARG A 84 -3.91 -2.14 -3.78
N TYR A 85 -3.84 -1.33 -2.73
CA TYR A 85 -2.66 -1.18 -1.89
C TYR A 85 -2.31 -2.48 -1.17
N SER A 86 -3.27 -3.07 -0.45
CA SER A 86 -3.04 -4.27 0.37
C SER A 86 -2.85 -5.56 -0.44
N CYS A 87 -3.39 -5.62 -1.67
CA CYS A 87 -3.50 -6.83 -2.46
C CYS A 87 -2.90 -6.69 -3.86
N ARG A 88 -1.78 -5.95 -3.99
CA ARG A 88 -1.14 -5.64 -5.28
C ARG A 88 -0.90 -6.88 -6.14
N LYS A 89 -0.43 -7.98 -5.54
CA LYS A 89 -0.11 -9.21 -6.26
C LYS A 89 -1.38 -9.90 -6.72
N THR A 90 -2.37 -10.07 -5.85
CA THR A 90 -3.66 -10.66 -6.20
C THR A 90 -4.44 -9.82 -7.22
N CYS A 91 -4.32 -8.50 -7.16
CA CYS A 91 -4.91 -7.57 -8.12
C CYS A 91 -4.13 -7.48 -9.45
N GLY A 92 -2.99 -8.17 -9.59
CA GLY A 92 -2.17 -8.16 -10.81
C GLY A 92 -1.48 -6.84 -11.11
N LEU A 93 -1.35 -5.95 -10.12
CA LEU A 93 -0.84 -4.57 -10.31
C LEU A 93 0.68 -4.50 -10.42
N CYS A 94 1.39 -5.57 -10.11
CA CYS A 94 2.86 -5.61 -10.13
C CYS A 94 3.51 -5.46 -11.51
N LYS A 95 2.73 -5.45 -12.59
CA LYS A 95 3.22 -5.29 -13.96
C LYS A 95 3.18 -3.85 -14.45
N SER A 96 2.68 -2.92 -13.63
CA SER A 96 2.64 -1.49 -13.95
C SER A 96 4.03 -0.87 -13.78
N ASP A 97 4.49 -0.09 -14.77
CA ASP A 97 5.73 0.68 -14.71
C ASP A 97 5.74 1.69 -13.55
N CYS A 98 4.56 2.14 -13.13
CA CYS A 98 4.39 3.06 -12.01
C CYS A 98 4.11 2.36 -10.68
N ASN A 99 3.80 1.05 -10.75
CA ASN A 99 3.54 0.17 -9.62
C ASN A 99 2.65 0.75 -8.51
N ASN A 100 1.74 1.63 -8.92
CA ASN A 100 1.10 2.56 -8.02
C ASN A 100 -0.02 1.86 -7.24
N ALA A 101 -0.01 2.03 -5.93
CA ALA A 101 -1.10 1.58 -5.08
C ALA A 101 -2.32 2.51 -5.18
N TYR A 102 -2.13 3.74 -5.68
CA TYR A 102 -3.20 4.69 -5.95
C TYR A 102 -3.89 4.43 -7.29
N TYR A 103 -5.09 4.98 -7.43
CA TYR A 103 -5.84 4.98 -8.69
C TYR A 103 -5.23 5.92 -9.73
N ASP A 104 -4.46 6.90 -9.26
CA ASP A 104 -3.94 8.00 -10.07
C ASP A 104 -2.41 7.91 -10.18
N ASP A 105 -1.93 7.80 -11.41
CA ASP A 105 -0.51 7.76 -11.77
C ASP A 105 0.20 9.11 -11.54
N ALA A 106 -0.51 10.19 -11.20
CA ALA A 106 0.06 11.50 -10.88
C ALA A 106 1.22 11.43 -9.88
N VAL A 107 1.12 10.55 -8.87
CA VAL A 107 2.19 10.28 -7.90
C VAL A 107 3.47 9.83 -8.60
N CYS A 108 3.35 8.81 -9.45
CA CYS A 108 4.46 8.25 -10.19
C CYS A 108 5.07 9.27 -11.16
N GLU A 109 4.23 10.03 -11.86
CA GLU A 109 4.69 11.06 -12.79
C GLU A 109 5.40 12.21 -12.07
N GLU A 110 4.95 12.59 -10.87
CA GLU A 110 5.64 13.58 -10.04
C GLU A 110 7.02 13.09 -9.58
N TYR A 111 7.12 11.81 -9.18
CA TYR A 111 8.40 11.17 -8.88
C TYR A 111 9.34 11.13 -10.08
N LYS A 112 8.83 10.80 -11.27
CA LYS A 112 9.62 10.81 -12.51
C LYS A 112 10.13 12.22 -12.82
N ALA A 113 9.26 13.23 -12.75
CA ALA A 113 9.60 14.61 -13.06
C ALA A 113 10.64 15.23 -12.11
N ARG A 114 10.66 14.83 -10.83
CA ARG A 114 11.62 15.33 -9.83
C ARG A 114 12.97 14.57 -9.84
N ASN A 115 13.04 13.40 -10.49
CA ASN A 115 14.26 12.58 -10.59
C ASN A 115 14.88 12.57 -12.02
N THR A 116 14.36 13.39 -12.94
CA THR A 116 14.95 13.72 -14.25
C THR A 116 15.64 15.08 -14.20
#